data_AF-A0A7C3JZT2-F1
#
_entry.id   AF-A0A7C3JZT2-F1
#
_cell.length_a   1.000
_cell.length_b   1.000
_cell.length_c   1.000
_cell.angle_alpha   90.00
_cell.angle_beta   90.00
_cell.angle_gamma   90.00
#
_symmetry.space_group_name_H-M   'P 1'
#
loop_
_entity.id
_entity.type
_entity.pdbx_description
1 polymer ?
#
loop_
_entity_poly.entity_id
_entity_poly.type
_entity_poly.pdbx_seq_one_letter_code
_entity_poly.pdbx_strand_id
1 'polypeptide(L)' 'MKITEIRTIPLLGETPDSGWAQGTPAGENLHTLLEVHTDEGLVGLGS' A
#
# COMPACT_ATOMS: atom_id res chain seq x y z
N MET A 1 -12.86 -18.07 -10.34
CA MET A 1 -12.08 -17.11 -9.54
C MET A 1 -11.40 -16.11 -10.47
N LYS A 2 -11.99 -14.93 -10.61
CA LYS A 2 -11.47 -13.80 -11.38
C LYS A 2 -11.39 -12.57 -10.49
N ILE A 3 -10.37 -11.74 -10.66
CA ILE A 3 -10.27 -10.44 -10.00
C ILE A 3 -11.23 -9.46 -10.69
N THR A 4 -12.04 -8.76 -9.92
CA THR A 4 -13.05 -7.80 -10.39
C THR A 4 -12.72 -6.36 -10.04
N GLU A 5 -12.00 -6.13 -8.94
CA GLU A 5 -11.57 -4.80 -8.51
C GLU A 5 -10.21 -4.89 -7.79
N ILE A 6 -9.38 -3.87 -7.98
CA ILE A 6 -8.16 -3.66 -7.20
C ILE A 6 -8.20 -2.23 -6.68
N ARG A 7 -8.08 -2.07 -5.36
CA ARG A 7 -7.98 -0.76 -4.71
C ARG A 7 -6.58 -0.56 -4.16
N THR A 8 -6.06 0.64 -4.34
CA THR A 8 -4.82 1.09 -3.70
C THR A 8 -5.16 1.92 -2.47
N ILE A 9 -4.54 1.59 -1.34
CA ILE A 9 -4.74 2.28 -0.07
C ILE A 9 -3.36 2.79 0.38
N PRO A 10 -3.11 4.11 0.39
CA PRO A 10 -1.84 4.65 0.85
C PRO A 10 -1.70 4.42 2.35
N LEU A 11 -0.54 3.93 2.80
CA LEU A 11 -0.22 3.79 4.21
C LEU A 11 0.80 4.86 4.60
N LEU A 12 0.30 5.90 5.26
CA LEU A 12 1.10 7.03 5.73
C LEU A 12 1.56 6.81 7.16
N GLY A 13 2.79 7.21 7.45
CA GLY A 13 3.39 7.17 8.77
C GLY A 13 4.67 7.99 8.84
N GLU A 14 5.31 7.98 10.00
CA GLU A 14 6.64 8.55 10.16
C GLU A 14 7.69 7.46 9.97
N THR A 15 8.62 7.71 9.06
CA THR A 15 9.80 6.87 8.86
C THR A 15 10.99 7.59 9.46
N PRO A 16 11.73 6.98 10.41
CA PRO A 16 12.96 7.56 10.91
C PRO A 16 13.92 7.87 9.76
N ASP A 17 14.76 8.90 9.93
CA ASP A 17 15.80 9.17 8.95
C ASP A 17 16.68 7.93 8.77
N SER A 18 16.67 7.41 7.54
CA SER A 18 17.36 6.20 7.15
C SER A 18 18.73 6.48 6.52
N GLY A 19 19.13 7.76 6.43
CA GLY A 19 20.44 8.19 5.95
C GLY A 19 20.61 8.16 4.43
N TRP A 20 19.52 8.03 3.67
CA TRP A 20 19.56 8.12 2.21
C TRP A 20 19.80 9.56 1.76
N ALA A 21 20.48 9.74 0.62
CA ALA A 21 20.83 11.06 0.11
C ALA A 21 19.60 11.98 -0.13
N GLN A 22 18.46 11.40 -0.52
CA GLN A 22 17.20 12.12 -0.68
C GLN A 22 16.35 12.24 0.61
N GLY A 23 16.76 11.54 1.68
CA GLY A 23 16.01 11.44 2.94
C GLY A 23 14.70 10.65 2.81
N THR A 24 13.88 10.75 3.86
CA THR A 24 12.50 10.24 3.94
C THR A 24 11.63 11.27 4.66
N PRO A 25 11.13 12.31 3.97
CA PRO A 25 10.30 13.34 4.58
C PRO A 25 9.10 12.78 5.35
N ALA A 26 8.75 13.43 6.46
CA ALA A 26 7.56 13.08 7.22
C ALA A 26 6.31 13.19 6.34
N GLY A 27 5.51 12.13 6.31
CA GLY A 27 4.30 12.05 5.48
C GLY A 27 4.53 11.61 4.03
N GLU A 28 5.76 11.27 3.64
CA GLU A 28 6.00 10.59 2.36
C GLU A 28 5.33 9.21 2.38
N ASN A 29 4.57 8.89 1.32
CA ASN A 29 3.97 7.57 1.17
C ASN A 29 5.02 6.57 0.66
N LEU A 30 5.57 5.78 1.57
CA LEU A 30 6.55 4.74 1.23
C LEU A 30 5.92 3.36 1.02
N HIS A 31 4.63 3.20 1.30
CA HIS A 31 4.01 1.88 1.34
C HIS A 31 2.53 1.90 0.97
N THR A 32 2.09 0.96 0.13
CA THR A 32 0.71 0.89 -0.35
C THR A 32 0.14 -0.49 -0.10
N LEU A 33 -1.03 -0.53 0.55
CA LEU A 33 -1.82 -1.75 0.68
C LEU A 33 -2.70 -1.91 -0.56
N LEU A 34 -2.72 -3.12 -1.10
CA LEU A 34 -3.61 -3.55 -2.16
C LEU A 34 -4.74 -4.37 -1.58
N GLU A 35 -5.96 -3.98 -1.92
CA GLU A 35 -7.16 -4.76 -1.67
C GLU A 35 -7.67 -5.32 -3.00
N VAL A 36 -7.72 -6.64 -3.11
CA VAL A 36 -8.10 -7.37 -4.33
C VAL A 36 -9.44 -8.06 -4.10
N HIS A 37 -10.45 -7.72 -4.90
CA HIS A 37 -11.78 -8.31 -4.85
C HIS A 37 -11.96 -9.31 -6.00
N THR A 38 -12.68 -10.41 -5.74
CA THR A 38 -13.01 -11.42 -6.76
C THR A 38 -14.50 -11.50 -7.06
N ASP A 39 -14.83 -12.10 -8.22
CA ASP A 39 -16.21 -12.42 -8.61
C ASP A 39 -16.89 -13.46 -7.69
N GLU A 40 -16.11 -14.14 -6.85
CA GLU A 40 -16.59 -15.10 -5.85
C GLU A 40 -16.79 -14.44 -4.46
N GLY A 41 -16.55 -13.13 -4.34
CA GLY A 41 -16.72 -12.38 -3.09
C GLY A 41 -15.55 -12.52 -2.10
N LEU A 42 -14.43 -13.11 -2.52
CA LEU A 42 -13.22 -13.16 -1.70
C LEU A 42 -12.47 -11.82 -1.77
N VAL A 43 -11.88 -11.43 -0.64
CA VAL A 43 -11.02 -10.25 -0.54
C VAL A 43 -9.63 -10.68 -0.09
N GLY A 44 -8.61 -10.31 -0.87
CA GLY A 44 -7.20 -10.48 -0.53
C GLY A 44 -6.55 -9.15 -0.16
N LEU A 45 -5.65 -9.17 0.81
CA LEU A 45 -4.85 -8.02 1.24
C LEU A 45 -3.36 -8.34 1.06
N GLY A 46 -2.59 -7.38 0.55
CA GLY A 46 -1.13 -7.51 0.40
C GLY A 46 -0.46 -6.17 0.11
N SER A 47 0.86 -6.10 0.27
CA SER A 47 1.62 -4.85 0.18
C SER A 47 3.02 -5.06 -0.39
#